data_AF-A0A7S0E309-F1
#
_entry.id   AF-A0A7S0E309-F1
#
_cell.length_a   1.000
_cell.length_b   1.000
_cell.length_c   1.000
_cell.angle_alpha   90.00
_cell.angle_beta   90.00
_cell.angle_gamma   90.00
#
_symmetry.space_group_name_H-M   'P 1'
#
loop_
_entity.id
_entity.type
_entity.pdbx_description
1 polymer ?
#
loop_
_entity_poly.entity_id
_entity_poly.type
_entity_poly.pdbx_seq_one_letter_code
_entity_poly.pdbx_strand_id
1 'polypeptide(L)'
;PVGALAVAVVPYGLEPKVEEALFQMMSGACKVLHEAGCALLGGHTCEGVELSLGFCITGHADATQLLHKGGLEAGQALLLSKPIGTGALFAAHMRRAAAGPHVASALKGMLTSNDAV
;
A
#
# COMPACT_ATOMS: atom_id res chain seq x y z
N PRO A 1 5.54 -5.13 -12.01
CA PRO A 1 4.22 -4.52 -12.36
C PRO A 1 4.38 -3.68 -13.63
N VAL A 2 3.33 -3.44 -14.41
CA VAL A 2 3.42 -2.69 -15.68
C VAL A 2 2.47 -1.50 -15.70
N GLY A 3 1.21 -1.69 -15.30
CA GLY A 3 0.19 -0.64 -15.28
C GLY A 3 -0.64 -0.63 -14.01
N ALA A 4 -1.13 0.56 -13.65
CA ALA A 4 -2.00 0.78 -12.51
C ALA A 4 -3.20 1.66 -12.89
N LEU A 5 -4.38 1.36 -12.33
CA LEU A 5 -5.53 2.25 -12.28
C LEU A 5 -5.85 2.57 -10.82
N ALA A 6 -5.93 3.85 -10.48
CA ALA A 6 -6.25 4.29 -9.11
C ALA A 6 -7.77 4.30 -8.86
N VAL A 7 -8.16 3.97 -7.63
CA VAL A 7 -9.51 4.22 -7.10
C VAL A 7 -9.33 5.02 -5.82
N ALA A 8 -9.77 6.28 -5.83
CA ALA A 8 -9.60 7.20 -4.72
C ALA A 8 -10.96 7.68 -4.19
N VAL A 9 -11.14 7.63 -2.87
CA VAL A 9 -12.27 8.25 -2.19
C VAL A 9 -11.72 9.31 -1.25
N VAL A 10 -12.16 10.56 -1.42
CA VAL A 10 -11.78 11.68 -0.56
C VAL A 10 -12.97 12.13 0.30
N PRO A 11 -12.75 12.48 1.58
CA PRO A 11 -13.82 12.97 2.43
C PRO A 11 -14.46 14.26 1.90
N TYR A 12 -15.77 14.42 2.11
CA TYR A 12 -16.46 15.68 1.87
C TYR A 12 -15.80 16.83 2.65
N GLY A 13 -15.67 17.99 2.02
CA GLY A 13 -15.05 19.15 2.64
C GLY A 13 -15.09 20.40 1.77
N LEU A 14 -14.41 21.45 2.23
CA LEU A 14 -14.18 22.63 1.40
C LEU A 14 -13.28 22.23 0.22
N GLU A 15 -13.64 22.67 -0.99
CA GLU A 15 -12.95 22.30 -2.24
C GLU A 15 -11.41 22.38 -2.13
N PRO A 16 -10.81 23.46 -1.56
CA PRO A 16 -9.34 23.53 -1.47
C PRO A 16 -8.72 22.45 -0.58
N LYS A 17 -9.45 21.98 0.44
CA LYS A 17 -8.98 20.91 1.34
C LYS A 17 -9.09 19.54 0.67
N VAL A 18 -10.17 19.33 -0.09
CA VAL A 18 -10.40 18.09 -0.83
C VAL A 18 -9.35 17.94 -1.94
N GLU A 19 -9.10 19.02 -2.68
CA GLU A 19 -8.07 19.09 -3.71
C GLU A 19 -6.68 18.80 -3.13
N GLU A 20 -6.30 19.47 -2.04
CA GLU A 20 -5.00 19.25 -1.41
C GLU A 20 -4.83 17.82 -0.89
N ALA A 21 -5.87 17.25 -0.26
CA ALA A 21 -5.84 15.87 0.22
C ALA A 21 -5.63 14.88 -0.94
N LEU A 22 -6.35 15.06 -2.05
CA LEU A 22 -6.17 14.25 -3.25
C LEU A 22 -4.77 14.42 -3.83
N PHE A 23 -4.27 15.66 -3.92
CA PHE A 23 -2.95 15.98 -4.45
C PHE A 23 -1.83 15.30 -3.65
N GLN A 24 -1.84 15.41 -2.32
CA GLN A 24 -0.82 14.79 -1.46
C GLN A 24 -0.87 13.27 -1.54
N MET A 25 -2.08 12.69 -1.48
CA MET A 25 -2.29 11.25 -1.58
C MET A 25 -1.78 10.68 -2.91
N MET A 26 -2.15 11.31 -4.02
CA MET A 26 -1.74 10.87 -5.35
C MET A 26 -0.27 11.16 -5.64
N SER A 27 0.31 12.23 -5.08
CA SER A 27 1.75 12.50 -5.20
C SER A 27 2.60 11.37 -4.61
N GLY A 28 2.22 10.85 -3.44
CA GLY A 28 2.86 9.68 -2.84
C GLY A 28 2.67 8.42 -3.68
N ALA A 29 1.46 8.17 -4.16
CA ALA A 29 1.16 7.03 -5.04
C ALA A 29 1.98 7.04 -6.33
N CYS A 30 2.01 8.18 -7.03
CA CYS A 30 2.76 8.36 -8.27
C CYS A 30 4.26 8.13 -8.04
N LYS A 31 4.81 8.62 -6.92
CA LYS A 31 6.21 8.38 -6.56
C LYS A 31 6.52 6.88 -6.43
N VAL A 32 5.72 6.15 -5.65
CA VAL A 32 5.94 4.71 -5.41
C VAL A 32 5.75 3.88 -6.68
N LEU A 33 4.71 4.18 -7.47
CA LEU A 33 4.47 3.49 -8.75
C LEU A 33 5.62 3.75 -9.74
N HIS A 34 6.12 4.99 -9.80
CA HIS A 34 7.25 5.34 -10.63
C HIS A 34 8.53 4.59 -10.23
N GLU A 35 8.85 4.54 -8.93
CA GLU A 35 9.99 3.77 -8.41
C GLU A 35 9.89 2.28 -8.73
N ALA A 36 8.67 1.73 -8.81
CA ALA A 36 8.38 0.36 -9.20
C ALA A 36 8.30 0.12 -10.72
N GLY A 37 8.61 1.13 -11.55
CA GLY A 37 8.49 1.03 -13.01
C GLY A 37 7.05 0.80 -13.52
N CYS A 38 6.05 1.16 -12.72
CA CYS A 38 4.65 0.95 -13.01
C CYS A 38 3.98 2.27 -13.44
N ALA A 39 3.40 2.29 -14.64
CA ALA A 39 2.71 3.48 -15.13
C ALA A 39 1.31 3.61 -14.51
N LEU A 40 0.98 4.79 -13.97
CA LEU A 40 -0.40 5.13 -13.60
C LEU A 40 -1.15 5.55 -14.88
N LEU A 41 -2.09 4.72 -15.33
CA LEU A 41 -2.78 4.88 -16.62
C LEU A 41 -4.10 5.66 -16.52
N GLY A 42 -4.48 6.05 -15.30
CA GLY A 42 -5.73 6.73 -15.00
C GLY A 42 -6.34 6.22 -13.70
N GLY A 43 -7.65 6.41 -13.54
CA GLY A 43 -8.36 5.97 -12.36
C GLY A 43 -9.76 6.56 -12.24
N HIS A 44 -10.35 6.35 -11.08
CA HIS A 44 -11.63 6.90 -10.70
C HIS A 44 -11.53 7.56 -9.32
N THR A 45 -12.16 8.73 -9.18
CA THR A 45 -12.19 9.48 -7.92
C THR A 45 -13.64 9.77 -7.56
N CYS A 46 -13.99 9.62 -6.29
CA CYS A 46 -15.29 10.01 -5.75
C CYS A 46 -15.12 10.70 -4.39
N GLU A 47 -16.14 11.44 -3.97
CA GLU A 47 -16.25 11.88 -2.59
C GLU A 47 -17.00 10.84 -1.76
N GLY A 48 -16.63 10.67 -0.49
CA GLY A 48 -17.26 9.70 0.40
C GLY A 48 -16.99 9.99 1.87
N VAL A 49 -17.47 9.11 2.76
CA VAL A 49 -17.29 9.31 4.22
C VAL A 49 -15.89 8.89 4.68
N GLU A 50 -15.32 7.86 4.07
CA GLU A 50 -14.00 7.33 4.46
C GLU A 50 -12.95 7.63 3.38
N LEU A 51 -11.81 8.17 3.81
CA LEU A 51 -10.63 8.34 2.97
C LEU A 51 -10.10 6.95 2.58
N SER A 52 -10.03 6.67 1.28
CA SER A 52 -9.45 5.41 0.80
C SER A 52 -8.72 5.57 -0.52
N LEU A 53 -7.71 4.73 -0.71
CA LEU A 53 -6.94 4.64 -1.93
C LEU A 53 -6.65 3.17 -2.23
N GLY A 54 -6.94 2.76 -3.46
CA GLY A 54 -6.63 1.43 -3.96
C GLY A 54 -6.13 1.48 -5.40
N PHE A 55 -5.57 0.36 -5.85
CA PHE A 55 -5.07 0.22 -7.21
C PHE A 55 -5.48 -1.11 -7.80
N CYS A 56 -5.90 -1.09 -9.06
CA CYS A 56 -5.90 -2.27 -9.91
C CYS A 56 -4.55 -2.33 -10.62
N ILE A 57 -3.74 -3.35 -10.34
CA ILE A 57 -2.39 -3.50 -10.88
C ILE A 57 -2.38 -4.62 -11.91
N THR A 58 -1.77 -4.35 -13.07
CA THR A 58 -1.50 -5.34 -14.12
C THR A 58 0.00 -5.51 -14.30
N GLY A 59 0.43 -6.72 -14.69
CA GLY A 59 1.84 -7.03 -14.92
C GLY A 59 2.01 -8.38 -15.59
N HIS A 60 3.27 -8.73 -15.85
CA HIS A 60 3.68 -10.01 -16.40
C HIS A 60 4.51 -10.80 -15.40
N ALA A 61 4.47 -12.11 -15.51
CA ALA A 61 5.31 -13.04 -14.76
C ALA A 61 5.59 -14.26 -15.64
N ASP A 62 6.73 -14.92 -15.42
CA ASP A 62 7.01 -16.22 -16.01
C ASP A 62 6.07 -17.25 -15.38
N ALA A 63 5.26 -17.92 -16.22
CA ALA A 63 4.30 -18.92 -15.78
C ALA A 63 4.96 -20.08 -15.00
N THR A 64 6.23 -20.38 -15.28
CA THR A 64 6.99 -21.44 -14.61
C THR A 64 7.53 -21.02 -13.23
N GLN A 65 7.53 -19.72 -12.92
CA GLN A 65 8.03 -19.16 -11.67
C GLN A 65 6.91 -18.61 -10.77
N LEU A 66 5.65 -18.84 -11.14
CA LEU A 66 4.52 -18.40 -10.34
C LEU A 66 4.45 -19.17 -9.01
N LEU A 67 4.51 -18.42 -7.91
CA LEU A 67 4.26 -18.97 -6.58
C LEU A 67 2.76 -19.05 -6.31
N HIS A 68 2.30 -20.23 -5.90
CA HIS A 68 0.91 -20.47 -5.53
C HIS A 68 0.78 -20.62 -4.00
N LYS A 69 -0.42 -20.37 -3.47
CA LYS A 69 -0.70 -20.50 -2.02
C LYS A 69 -0.77 -21.96 -1.53
N GLY A 70 -0.52 -22.94 -2.38
CA GLY A 70 -0.57 -24.37 -2.08
C GLY A 70 0.72 -25.09 -2.47
N GLY A 71 0.79 -26.40 -2.20
CA GLY A 71 1.98 -27.20 -2.49
C GLY A 71 3.05 -27.16 -1.40
N LEU A 72 2.73 -26.64 -0.22
CA LEU A 72 3.59 -26.75 0.95
C LEU A 72 3.58 -28.19 1.47
N GLU A 73 4.76 -28.75 1.72
CA GLU A 73 4.96 -30.11 2.20
C GLU A 73 5.52 -30.14 3.63
N ALA A 74 5.29 -31.25 4.33
CA ALA A 74 5.84 -31.46 5.66
C ALA A 74 7.38 -31.41 5.64
N GLY A 75 7.96 -30.68 6.57
CA GLY A 75 9.41 -30.48 6.65
C GLY A 75 9.93 -29.22 5.95
N GLN A 76 9.08 -28.49 5.21
CA GLN A 76 9.46 -27.20 4.63
C GLN A 76 9.38 -26.06 5.66
N ALA A 77 10.24 -25.04 5.50
CA ALA A 77 10.31 -23.89 6.39
C ALA A 77 9.33 -22.78 5.96
N LEU A 78 8.82 -22.03 6.95
CA LEU A 78 8.06 -20.80 6.73
C LEU A 78 8.99 -19.59 6.82
N LEU A 79 9.00 -18.77 5.77
CA LEU A 79 9.79 -17.56 5.70
C LEU A 79 8.88 -16.34 5.80
N LEU A 80 9.30 -15.37 6.60
CA LEU A 80 8.62 -14.09 6.75
C LEU A 80 9.63 -12.98 6.41
N SER A 81 9.36 -12.24 5.34
CA SER A 81 10.25 -11.16 4.87
C SER A 81 10.09 -9.85 5.64
N LYS A 82 8.98 -9.68 6.38
CA LYS A 82 8.67 -8.45 7.11
C LYS A 82 7.97 -8.73 8.45
N PRO A 83 8.22 -7.92 9.50
CA PRO A 83 7.53 -8.07 10.77
C PRO A 83 6.00 -7.98 10.66
N ILE A 84 5.30 -8.77 11.48
CA ILE A 84 3.85 -8.66 11.69
C ILE A 84 3.51 -7.65 12.79
N GLY A 85 2.23 -7.28 12.91
CA GLY A 85 1.72 -6.51 14.05
C GLY A 85 1.42 -5.03 13.78
N THR A 86 1.55 -4.55 12.55
CA THR A 86 1.23 -3.16 12.17
C THR A 86 -0.20 -2.75 12.55
N GLY A 87 -1.19 -3.63 12.35
CA GLY A 87 -2.57 -3.38 12.73
C GLY A 87 -2.77 -3.13 14.23
N ALA A 88 -2.15 -3.97 15.09
CA ALA A 88 -2.20 -3.78 16.54
C ALA A 88 -1.50 -2.48 16.96
N LEU A 89 -0.36 -2.18 16.34
CA LEU A 89 0.39 -0.95 16.60
C LEU A 89 -0.40 0.31 16.22
N PHE A 90 -1.04 0.33 15.04
CA PHE A 90 -1.85 1.48 14.62
C PHE A 90 -3.13 1.61 15.44
N ALA A 91 -3.74 0.51 15.88
CA ALA A 91 -4.87 0.56 16.82
C ALA A 91 -4.45 1.20 18.17
N ALA A 92 -3.26 0.87 18.68
CA ALA A 92 -2.70 1.54 19.85
C ALA A 92 -2.35 3.01 19.59
N HIS A 93 -1.81 3.33 18.40
CA HIS A 93 -1.48 4.70 18.01
C HIS A 93 -2.71 5.61 17.97
N MET A 94 -3.83 5.15 17.39
CA MET A 94 -5.11 5.87 17.37
C MET A 94 -5.63 6.17 18.79
N ARG A 95 -5.25 5.36 19.78
CA ARG A 95 -5.58 5.53 21.19
C ARG A 95 -4.52 6.28 21.98
N ARG A 96 -3.49 6.82 21.31
CA ARG A 96 -2.33 7.51 21.92
C ARG A 96 -1.52 6.61 22.88
N ALA A 97 -1.52 5.31 22.65
CA ALA A 97 -0.85 4.31 23.49
C ALA A 97 0.42 3.70 22.85
N ALA A 98 0.76 4.09 21.62
CA ALA A 98 1.98 3.64 20.93
C ALA A 98 3.11 4.66 21.05
N ALA A 99 4.34 4.19 21.27
CA ALA A 99 5.53 5.02 21.22
C ALA A 99 5.87 5.42 19.78
N GLY A 100 6.22 6.69 19.56
CA GLY A 100 6.56 7.24 18.24
C GLY A 100 7.61 6.43 17.46
N PRO A 101 8.73 5.99 18.08
CA PRO A 101 9.73 5.16 17.40
C PRO A 101 9.18 3.86 16.82
N HIS A 102 8.20 3.23 17.49
CA HIS A 102 7.59 2.00 16.98
C HIS A 102 6.75 2.29 15.73
N VAL A 103 5.98 3.37 15.73
CA VAL A 103 5.18 3.80 14.57
C VAL A 103 6.10 4.14 13.39
N ALA A 104 7.19 4.87 13.64
CA ALA A 104 8.19 5.19 12.61
C ALA A 104 8.84 3.93 12.02
N SER A 105 9.17 2.95 12.85
CA SER A 105 9.72 1.66 12.40
C SER A 105 8.72 0.88 11.53
N ALA A 106 7.44 0.82 11.92
CA ALA A 106 6.39 0.20 11.11
C ALA A 106 6.20 0.91 9.76
N LEU A 107 6.16 2.24 9.74
CA LEU A 107 6.07 3.02 8.50
C LEU A 107 7.24 2.72 7.56
N LYS A 108 8.48 2.67 8.09
CA LYS A 108 9.67 2.30 7.30
C LYS A 108 9.52 0.90 6.68
N GLY A 109 9.05 -0.08 7.45
CA GLY A 109 8.80 -1.44 6.96
C GLY A 109 7.71 -1.51 5.89
N MET A 110 6.61 -0.76 6.08
CA MET A 110 5.49 -0.71 5.14
C MET A 110 5.84 -0.02 3.81
N LEU A 111 6.72 0.98 3.84
CA LEU A 111 7.18 1.71 2.64
C LEU A 111 8.24 0.96 1.83
N THR A 112 8.80 -0.14 2.36
CA THR A 112 9.79 -0.94 1.62
C THR A 112 9.06 -1.82 0.60
N SER A 113 9.47 -1.82 -0.68
CA SER A 113 8.91 -2.74 -1.68
C SER A 113 9.25 -4.20 -1.35
N ASN A 114 8.41 -5.15 -1.79
CA ASN A 114 8.75 -6.57 -1.70
C ASN A 114 9.77 -7.02 -2.75
N ASP A 115 10.03 -6.20 -3.78
CA ASP A 115 11.07 -6.48 -4.79
C ASP A 115 12.50 -6.35 -4.21
N ALA A 116 12.65 -5.67 -3.08
CA ALA A 116 13.93 -5.39 -2.44
C ALA A 116 14.41 -6.49 -1.46
N VAL A 117 13.73 -7.65 -1.44
CA VAL A 117 14.02 -8.78 -0.55
C VAL A 117 14.19 -10.06 -1.34
#